data_AF-A0AAE0VSD5-F1
#
_entry.id   AF-A0AAE0VSD5-F1
#
_cell.length_a   1.000
_cell.length_b   1.000
_cell.length_c   1.000
_cell.angle_alpha   90.00
_cell.angle_beta   90.00
_cell.angle_gamma   90.00
#
_symmetry.space_group_name_H-M   'P 1'
#
loop_
_entity.id
_entity.type
_entity.pdbx_description
1 polymer ?
#
loop_
_entity_poly.entity_id
_entity_poly.type
_entity_poly.pdbx_seq_one_letter_code
_entity_poly.pdbx_strand_id
1 'polypeptide(L)'
;MTSTCKTSTIQQGPFLIEMTSTCKASTTQQGPFLIEMTSTCKASTTQQGPFLIEMTSTCKASTTQQGPFLIEMTSTCKASTTQQGPFLIEITSILKARTT
;
A
#
# COMPACT_ATOMS: atom_id res chain seq x y z
N MET A 1 -13.36 -17.04 -10.61
CA MET A 1 -12.85 -17.48 -9.30
C MET A 1 -12.20 -16.26 -8.64
N THR A 2 -12.79 -15.70 -7.59
CA THR A 2 -12.17 -14.58 -6.86
C THR A 2 -11.36 -15.18 -5.71
N SER A 3 -10.06 -15.42 -5.93
CA SER A 3 -9.18 -15.91 -4.88
C SER A 3 -9.03 -14.83 -3.83
N THR A 4 -9.50 -15.10 -2.61
CA THR A 4 -9.45 -14.16 -1.50
C THR A 4 -8.30 -14.57 -0.58
N CYS A 5 -7.31 -13.70 -0.40
CA CYS A 5 -6.14 -14.01 0.43
C CYS A 5 -6.11 -13.17 1.72
N LYS A 6 -5.59 -13.76 2.79
CA LYS A 6 -5.25 -13.06 4.03
C LYS A 6 -3.81 -13.40 4.40
N THR A 7 -2.99 -12.39 4.58
CA THR A 7 -1.59 -12.56 4.98
C THR A 7 -1.28 -11.71 6.20
N SER A 8 -0.46 -12.26 7.09
CA SER A 8 0.15 -11.53 8.19
C SER A 8 1.63 -11.86 8.21
N THR A 9 2.49 -10.85 8.15
CA THR A 9 3.94 -11.05 8.05
C THR A 9 4.68 -10.17 9.05
N ILE A 10 5.66 -10.78 9.71
CA ILE A 10 6.66 -10.09 10.52
C ILE A 10 8.02 -10.50 9.97
N GLN A 11 8.83 -9.53 9.58
CA GLN A 11 10.15 -9.77 8.98
C GLN A 11 11.16 -8.74 9.50
N GLN A 12 12.43 -8.97 9.19
CA GLN A 12 13.50 -7.99 9.27
C GLN A 12 14.32 -8.05 7.98
N GLY A 13 14.74 -6.89 7.47
CA GLY A 13 15.46 -6.77 6.20
C GLY A 13 14.55 -6.49 5.00
N PRO A 14 15.09 -6.47 3.77
CA PRO A 14 14.32 -6.14 2.56
C PRO A 14 13.18 -7.12 2.32
N PHE A 15 11.98 -6.60 2.04
CA PHE A 15 10.82 -7.45 1.76
C PHE A 15 9.92 -6.85 0.67
N LEU A 16 9.22 -7.73 -0.04
CA LEU A 16 8.28 -7.38 -1.09
C LEU A 16 6.97 -8.13 -0.86
N ILE A 17 5.85 -7.41 -0.92
CA ILE A 17 4.52 -8.01 -1.00
C ILE A 17 3.87 -7.61 -2.32
N GLU A 18 3.50 -8.61 -3.12
CA GLU A 18 2.67 -8.42 -4.31
C GLU A 18 1.27 -9.01 -4.07
N MET A 19 0.23 -8.23 -4.36
CA MET A 19 -1.17 -8.66 -4.25
C MET A 19 -1.96 -8.33 -5.52
N THR A 20 -2.38 -9.39 -6.22
CA THR A 20 -3.07 -9.28 -7.51
C THR A 20 -4.58 -9.58 -7.47
N SER A 21 -5.10 -10.00 -6.33
CA SER A 21 -6.52 -10.33 -6.14
C SER A 21 -7.12 -9.69 -4.88
N THR A 22 -8.35 -10.05 -4.51
CA THR A 22 -9.00 -9.50 -3.31
C THR A 22 -8.27 -9.95 -2.05
N CYS A 23 -7.43 -9.07 -1.49
CA CYS A 23 -6.51 -9.46 -0.43
C CYS A 23 -6.62 -8.55 0.81
N LYS A 24 -6.33 -9.13 1.98
CA LYS A 24 -6.04 -8.39 3.20
C LYS A 24 -4.63 -8.73 3.68
N ALA A 25 -3.78 -7.73 3.84
CA ALA A 25 -2.43 -7.90 4.37
C ALA A 25 -2.23 -7.08 5.64
N SER A 26 -1.53 -7.65 6.61
CA SER A 26 -1.02 -6.96 7.79
C SER A 26 0.48 -7.23 7.92
N THR A 27 1.29 -6.17 7.90
CA THR A 27 2.75 -6.31 7.87
C THR A 27 3.40 -5.46 8.94
N THR A 28 4.30 -6.06 9.71
CA THR A 28 5.21 -5.34 10.60
C THR A 28 6.64 -5.64 10.19
N GLN A 29 7.45 -4.63 10.00
CA GLN A 29 8.78 -4.85 9.44
C GLN A 29 9.76 -3.74 9.85
N GLN A 30 11.05 -4.06 9.73
CA GLN A 30 12.16 -3.14 9.93
C GLN A 30 13.14 -3.29 8.75
N GLY A 31 13.36 -2.19 8.04
CA GLY A 31 14.18 -2.14 6.83
C GLY A 31 13.38 -1.74 5.59
N PRO A 32 14.04 -1.72 4.41
CA PRO A 32 13.40 -1.33 3.15
C PRO A 32 12.22 -2.24 2.81
N PHE A 33 11.11 -1.65 2.41
CA PHE A 33 9.92 -2.40 2.07
C PHE A 33 9.22 -1.88 0.81
N LEU A 34 8.65 -2.81 0.04
CA LEU A 34 7.82 -2.52 -1.13
C LEU A 34 6.50 -3.30 -1.04
N ILE A 35 5.38 -2.62 -1.28
CA ILE A 35 4.07 -3.25 -1.49
C ILE A 35 3.55 -2.86 -2.86
N GLU A 36 3.18 -3.85 -3.67
CA GLU A 36 2.44 -3.67 -4.92
C GLU A 36 1.03 -4.29 -4.80
N MET A 37 0.02 -3.50 -5.16
CA MET A 37 -1.39 -3.92 -5.11
C MET A 37 -2.12 -3.56 -6.41
N THR A 38 -2.57 -4.57 -7.15
CA THR A 38 -3.20 -4.35 -8.47
C THR A 38 -4.72 -4.58 -8.49
N SER A 39 -5.35 -4.89 -7.34
CA SER A 39 -6.79 -5.21 -7.24
C SER A 39 -7.45 -4.66 -5.96
N THR A 40 -8.62 -5.19 -5.59
CA THR A 40 -9.36 -4.74 -4.39
C THR A 40 -8.66 -5.20 -3.11
N CYS A 41 -7.79 -4.35 -2.56
CA CYS A 41 -6.93 -4.72 -1.44
C CYS A 41 -7.15 -3.88 -0.19
N LYS A 42 -6.90 -4.49 0.97
CA LYS A 42 -6.71 -3.77 2.24
C LYS A 42 -5.34 -4.10 2.82
N ALA A 43 -4.49 -3.11 2.99
CA ALA A 43 -3.17 -3.26 3.60
C ALA A 43 -3.08 -2.45 4.89
N SER A 44 -2.51 -3.06 5.93
CA SER A 44 -2.11 -2.36 7.16
C SER A 44 -0.63 -2.63 7.39
N THR A 45 0.17 -1.57 7.49
CA THR A 45 1.62 -1.68 7.52
C THR A 45 2.20 -0.83 8.64
N THR A 46 3.02 -1.45 9.49
CA THR A 46 3.84 -0.75 10.48
C THR A 46 5.30 -0.99 10.16
N GLN A 47 6.05 0.09 9.98
CA GLN A 47 7.41 0.02 9.45
C GLN A 47 8.36 0.98 10.15
N GLN A 48 9.66 0.66 10.07
CA GLN A 48 10.75 1.58 10.33
C GLN A 48 11.79 1.43 9.20
N GLY A 49 12.06 2.52 8.47
CA GLY A 49 12.96 2.54 7.32
C GLY A 49 12.27 2.98 6.02
N PRO A 50 13.00 3.01 4.89
CA PRO A 50 12.45 3.43 3.60
C PRO A 50 11.29 2.53 3.14
N PHE A 51 10.24 3.12 2.59
CA PHE A 51 9.08 2.36 2.14
C PHE A 51 8.46 2.91 0.86
N LEU A 52 7.99 2.00 0.01
CA LEU A 52 7.24 2.30 -1.20
C LEU A 52 5.94 1.48 -1.23
N ILE A 53 4.83 2.14 -1.53
CA ILE A 53 3.55 1.50 -1.86
C ILE A 53 3.14 1.90 -3.26
N GLU A 54 2.84 0.91 -4.09
CA GLU A 54 2.19 1.09 -5.38
C GLU A 54 0.80 0.43 -5.36
N MET A 55 -0.23 1.21 -5.71
CA MET A 55 -1.62 0.76 -5.75
C MET A 55 -2.25 1.12 -7.09
N THR A 56 -2.78 0.15 -7.84
CA THR A 56 -3.34 0.36 -9.18
C THR A 56 -4.85 0.13 -9.29
N SER A 57 -5.60 0.04 -8.17
CA SER A 57 -7.05 -0.18 -8.20
C SER A 57 -7.78 0.31 -6.92
N THR A 58 -8.93 -0.29 -6.57
CA THR A 58 -9.69 0.07 -5.36
C THR A 58 -9.01 -0.43 -4.10
N CYS A 59 -8.11 0.37 -3.53
CA CYS A 59 -7.33 -0.03 -2.36
C CYS A 59 -7.63 0.80 -1.12
N LYS A 60 -7.49 0.18 0.06
CA LYS A 60 -7.36 0.87 1.33
C LYS A 60 -6.02 0.54 1.97
N ALA A 61 -5.17 1.53 2.15
CA ALA A 61 -3.90 1.37 2.85
C ALA A 61 -3.91 2.17 4.16
N SER A 62 -3.47 1.54 5.23
CA SER A 62 -3.14 2.21 6.49
C SER A 62 -1.67 1.97 6.79
N THR A 63 -0.91 3.04 7.00
CA THR A 63 0.54 2.94 7.19
C THR A 63 0.97 3.76 8.40
N THR A 64 1.73 3.14 9.29
CA THR A 64 2.47 3.81 10.36
C THR A 64 3.96 3.65 10.07
N GLN A 65 4.67 4.76 9.95
CA GLN A 65 6.05 4.74 9.49
C GLN A 65 6.96 5.75 10.19
N GLN A 66 8.23 5.38 10.32
CA GLN A 66 9.34 6.29 10.62
C GLN A 66 10.42 6.17 9.54
N GLY A 67 10.68 7.27 8.82
CA GLY A 67 11.65 7.33 7.73
C GLY A 67 11.03 7.73 6.37
N PRO A 68 11.83 7.83 5.30
CA PRO A 68 11.36 8.26 3.99
C PRO A 68 10.30 7.33 3.40
N PHE A 69 9.29 7.90 2.74
CA PHE A 69 8.21 7.10 2.18
C PHE A 69 7.62 7.68 0.90
N LEU A 70 7.25 6.79 -0.02
CA LEU A 70 6.56 7.09 -1.26
C LEU A 70 5.29 6.24 -1.39
N ILE A 71 4.16 6.86 -1.72
CA ILE A 71 2.96 6.17 -2.21
C ILE A 71 2.68 6.61 -3.63
N GLU A 72 2.50 5.66 -4.52
CA GLU A 72 1.92 5.85 -5.84
C GLU A 72 0.57 5.17 -5.91
N MET A 73 -0.46 5.94 -6.27
CA MET A 73 -1.84 5.45 -6.36
C MET A 73 -2.41 5.76 -7.72
N THR A 74 -2.86 4.74 -8.44
CA THR A 74 -3.65 4.87 -9.65
C THR A 74 -5.07 4.36 -9.36
N SER A 75 -6.10 5.17 -9.60
CA SER A 75 -7.54 4.89 -9.34
C SER A 75 -8.08 5.21 -7.92
N THR A 76 -9.18 4.58 -7.53
CA THR A 76 -10.01 4.92 -6.34
C THR A 76 -9.38 4.38 -5.04
N CYS A 77 -8.32 5.02 -4.57
CA CYS A 77 -7.61 4.61 -3.35
C CYS A 77 -7.98 5.47 -2.13
N LYS A 78 -7.93 4.86 -0.94
CA LYS A 78 -7.88 5.58 0.33
C LYS A 78 -6.60 5.20 1.07
N ALA A 79 -5.71 6.16 1.27
CA ALA A 79 -4.52 6.00 2.10
C ALA A 79 -4.68 6.79 3.40
N SER A 80 -4.31 6.17 4.52
CA SER A 80 -4.16 6.80 5.81
C SER A 80 -2.74 6.56 6.30
N THR A 81 -1.96 7.62 6.44
CA THR A 81 -0.54 7.51 6.80
C THR A 81 -0.25 8.33 8.05
N THR A 82 0.29 7.68 9.06
CA THR A 82 0.92 8.32 10.22
C THR A 82 2.43 8.21 10.04
N GLN A 83 3.11 9.34 9.92
CA GLN A 83 4.51 9.38 9.46
C GLN A 83 5.35 10.35 10.29
N GLN A 84 6.61 9.98 10.51
CA GLN A 84 7.68 10.83 11.04
C GLN A 84 8.83 10.80 10.01
N GLY A 85 8.93 11.85 9.20
CA GLY A 85 9.94 11.96 8.14
C GLY A 85 9.40 12.57 6.84
N PRO A 86 10.26 12.74 5.81
CA PRO A 86 9.85 13.21 4.50
C PRO A 86 8.97 12.15 3.81
N PHE A 87 7.87 12.61 3.20
CA PHE A 87 6.97 11.75 2.46
C PHE A 87 6.57 12.36 1.11
N LEU A 88 6.31 11.51 0.13
CA LEU A 88 5.73 11.86 -1.15
C LEU A 88 4.52 10.96 -1.42
N ILE A 89 3.42 11.55 -1.89
CA ILE A 89 2.21 10.84 -2.28
C ILE A 89 1.83 11.32 -3.68
N GLU A 90 1.86 10.40 -4.64
CA GLU A 90 1.40 10.61 -6.00
C GLU A 90 0.05 9.90 -6.20
N ILE A 91 -0.94 10.65 -6.71
CA ILE A 91 -2.28 10.13 -6.97
C ILE A 91 -2.67 10.43 -8.41
N THR A 92 -2.71 9.40 -9.23
CA THR A 92 -3.25 9.41 -10.59
C THR A 92 -4.67 8.85 -10.56
N SER A 93 -5.65 9.71 -10.27
CA SER A 93 -7.06 9.31 -10.33
C SER A 93 -7.58 9.33 -11.76
N ILE A 94 -8.12 8.21 -12.25
CA ILE A 94 -8.94 8.20 -13.46
C ILE A 94 -10.28 8.85 -13.09
N LEU A 95 -10.40 10.17 -13.24
CA LEU A 95 -11.70 10.82 -13.25
C LEU A 95 -12.49 10.24 -14.44
N LYS A 96 -13.38 9.29 -14.18
CA LYS A 96 -14.46 8.99 -15.12
C LYS A 96 -15.35 10.22 -15.12
N ALA A 97 -15.08 11.16 -16.04
CA ALA A 97 -16.01 12.24 -16.33
C ALA A 97 -17.34 11.60 -16.74
N ARG A 98 -18.33 11.61 -15.85
CA ARG A 98 -19.70 11.28 -16.21
C ARG A 98 -20.30 12.55 -16.78
N THR A 99 -20.18 12.74 -18.09
CA THR A 99 -21.08 13.64 -18.84
C THR A 99 -22.47 13.00 -18.80
N THR A 100 -23.40 13.60 -18.05
CA THR A 100 -24.84 13.36 -18.20
C THR A 100 -25.44 14.64 -18.76
#